data_AF-A0A520HQF0-F1
#
_entry.id   AF-A0A520HQF0-F1
#
_cell.length_a   1.000
_cell.length_b   1.000
_cell.length_c   1.000
_cell.angle_alpha   90.00
_cell.angle_beta   90.00
_cell.angle_gamma   90.00
#
_symmetry.space_group_name_H-M   'P 1'
#
loop_
_entity.id
_entity.type
_entity.pdbx_description
1 polymer ?
#
loop_
_entity_poly.entity_id
_entity_poly.type
_entity_poly.pdbx_seq_one_letter_code
_entity_poly.pdbx_strand_id
1 'polypeptide(L)'
;IKSVMQKVIPNAPHEILLVLDGSTGQNAFEQCKQFTEATDVNALAITKLDGTAKGGVVIGISDQFKIPVKYIGVGEGINDLQLFDKKVFVDSLFN
;
A
#
# COMPACT_ATOMS: atom_id res chain seq x y z
N ILE A 1 -13.18 13.21 -9.47
CA ILE A 1 -11.96 13.19 -10.32
C ILE A 1 -11.97 12.02 -11.30
N LYS A 2 -12.22 10.77 -10.84
CA LYS A 2 -12.33 9.57 -11.69
C LYS A 2 -13.22 9.77 -12.94
N SER A 3 -14.41 10.33 -12.75
CA SER A 3 -15.40 10.62 -13.80
C SER A 3 -15.01 11.76 -14.76
N VAL A 4 -13.99 12.56 -14.45
CA VAL A 4 -13.45 13.57 -15.39
C VAL A 4 -12.41 12.91 -16.29
N MET A 5 -11.54 12.08 -15.74
CA MET A 5 -10.52 11.34 -16.52
C MET A 5 -11.16 10.40 -17.55
N GLN A 6 -12.26 9.74 -17.18
CA GLN A 6 -13.00 8.84 -18.06
C GLN A 6 -13.59 9.53 -19.30
N LYS A 7 -13.76 10.86 -19.28
CA LYS A 7 -14.19 11.62 -20.46
C LYS A 7 -13.12 11.68 -21.55
N VAL A 8 -11.85 11.52 -21.17
CA VAL A 8 -10.69 11.57 -22.08
C VAL A 8 -10.19 10.16 -22.38
N ILE A 9 -10.07 9.31 -21.36
CA ILE A 9 -9.58 7.92 -21.48
C ILE A 9 -10.61 7.01 -20.80
N PRO A 10 -11.42 6.24 -21.56
CA PRO A 10 -12.52 5.44 -21.00
C PRO A 10 -12.12 4.47 -19.88
N ASN A 11 -10.90 3.93 -19.95
CA ASN A 11 -10.39 2.93 -18.99
C ASN A 11 -9.58 3.55 -17.83
N ALA A 12 -9.52 4.87 -17.72
CA ALA A 12 -8.77 5.54 -16.67
C ALA A 12 -9.57 5.68 -15.36
N PRO A 13 -8.90 5.73 -14.20
CA PRO A 13 -7.48 5.44 -13.95
C PRO A 13 -7.18 3.93 -14.04
N HIS A 14 -6.03 3.60 -14.63
CA HIS A 14 -5.56 2.21 -14.70
C HIS A 14 -5.10 1.68 -13.33
N GLU A 15 -4.60 2.57 -12.47
CA GLU A 15 -4.15 2.26 -11.12
C GLU A 15 -4.63 3.33 -10.14
N ILE A 16 -5.13 2.88 -8.99
CA ILE A 16 -5.45 3.71 -7.83
C ILE A 16 -4.64 3.14 -6.67
N LEU A 17 -3.48 3.77 -6.45
CA LEU A 17 -2.51 3.37 -5.45
C LEU A 17 -2.79 4.11 -4.15
N LEU A 18 -3.18 3.37 -3.10
CA LEU A 18 -3.31 3.91 -1.76
C LEU A 18 -1.97 3.81 -1.03
N VAL A 19 -1.45 4.95 -0.58
CA VAL A 19 -0.20 5.02 0.20
C VAL A 19 -0.54 4.98 1.68
N LEU A 20 0.06 4.05 2.42
CA LEU A 20 -0.14 3.83 3.85
C LEU A 20 1.19 3.93 4.60
N ASP A 21 1.15 4.51 5.80
CA ASP A 21 2.30 4.60 6.69
C ASP A 21 2.39 3.33 7.57
N GLY A 22 3.41 2.51 7.33
CA GLY A 22 3.65 1.24 8.03
C GLY A 22 3.96 1.42 9.53
N SER A 23 4.39 2.61 9.96
CA SER A 23 4.63 2.89 11.38
C SER A 23 3.34 2.98 12.21
N THR A 24 2.22 3.22 11.54
CA THR A 24 0.95 3.55 12.19
C THR A 24 0.08 2.33 12.53
N GLY A 25 0.48 1.13 12.11
CA GLY A 25 -0.17 -0.13 12.48
C GLY A 25 -1.68 -0.15 12.22
N GLN A 26 -2.50 -0.23 13.29
CA GLN A 26 -3.97 -0.28 13.20
C GLN A 26 -4.60 1.00 12.59
N ASN A 27 -3.91 2.15 12.67
CA ASN A 27 -4.41 3.36 12.03
C ASN A 27 -4.37 3.26 10.50
N ALA A 28 -3.35 2.56 9.94
CA ALA A 28 -3.30 2.28 8.51
C ALA A 28 -4.46 1.36 8.08
N PHE A 29 -4.89 0.45 8.96
CA PHE A 29 -6.03 -0.43 8.70
C PHE A 29 -7.33 0.37 8.58
N GLU A 30 -7.60 1.22 9.57
CA GLU A 30 -8.81 2.05 9.57
C GLU A 30 -8.80 3.04 8.39
N GLN A 31 -7.64 3.62 8.06
CA GLN A 31 -7.50 4.44 6.85
C GLN A 31 -7.80 3.65 5.58
N CYS A 32 -7.24 2.45 5.43
CA CYS A 32 -7.52 1.60 4.27
C CYS A 32 -9.01 1.32 4.14
N LYS A 33 -9.67 0.94 5.24
CA LYS A 33 -11.11 0.70 5.29
C LYS A 33 -11.90 1.91 4.79
N GLN A 34 -11.69 3.08 5.41
CA GLN A 34 -12.40 4.31 5.05
C GLN A 34 -12.13 4.73 3.60
N PHE A 35 -10.90 4.56 3.10
CA PHE A 35 -10.58 4.85 1.71
C PHE A 35 -11.28 3.89 0.74
N THR A 36 -11.30 2.59 1.03
CA THR A 36 -11.98 1.59 0.20
C THR A 36 -13.49 1.76 0.19
N GLU A 37 -14.08 2.34 1.25
CA GLU A 37 -15.49 2.73 1.28
C GLU A 37 -15.77 3.97 0.42
N ALA A 38 -14.82 4.91 0.33
CA ALA A 38 -14.97 6.16 -0.41
C ALA A 38 -14.58 6.05 -1.89
N THR A 39 -13.65 5.15 -2.25
CA THR A 39 -13.13 5.02 -3.62
C THR A 39 -12.53 3.64 -3.88
N ASP A 40 -12.54 3.23 -5.14
CA ASP A 40 -11.88 1.99 -5.55
C ASP A 40 -10.36 2.10 -5.37
N VAL A 41 -9.75 1.13 -4.71
CA VAL A 41 -8.30 1.01 -4.58
C VAL A 41 -7.88 -0.34 -5.13
N ASN A 42 -6.88 -0.37 -6.02
CA ASN A 42 -6.43 -1.61 -6.65
C ASN A 42 -4.98 -1.99 -6.33
N ALA A 43 -4.22 -1.10 -5.69
CA ALA A 43 -2.88 -1.38 -5.20
C ALA A 43 -2.58 -0.61 -3.92
N LEU A 44 -1.71 -1.17 -3.07
CA LEU A 44 -1.20 -0.52 -1.86
C LEU A 44 0.30 -0.21 -2.01
N ALA A 45 0.73 0.93 -1.47
CA ALA A 45 2.13 1.26 -1.22
C ALA A 45 2.33 1.48 0.28
N ILE A 46 3.34 0.84 0.86
CA ILE A 46 3.63 0.93 2.30
C ILE A 46 4.90 1.71 2.48
N THR A 47 4.89 2.81 3.22
CA THR A 47 6.09 3.60 3.52
C THR A 47 6.58 3.39 4.94
N LYS A 48 7.84 3.79 5.23
CA LYS A 48 8.44 3.79 6.58
C LYS A 48 8.57 2.41 7.22
N LEU A 49 8.93 1.41 6.42
CA LEU A 49 9.15 0.03 6.88
C LEU A 49 10.54 -0.19 7.47
N ASP A 50 11.49 0.71 7.24
CA ASP A 50 12.87 0.71 7.71
C ASP A 50 13.04 0.79 9.23
N GLY A 51 12.09 1.44 9.92
CA GLY A 51 12.21 1.68 11.36
C GLY A 51 11.24 0.89 12.24
N THR A 52 10.40 0.00 11.69
CA THR A 52 9.22 -0.48 12.44
C THR A 52 8.94 -1.98 12.34
N ALA A 53 8.93 -2.65 13.49
CA ALA A 53 8.41 -4.02 13.67
C ALA A 53 6.88 -4.13 13.44
N LYS A 54 6.22 -3.04 13.03
CA LYS A 54 4.77 -2.94 12.82
C LYS A 54 4.35 -3.15 11.36
N GLY A 55 5.31 -3.36 10.45
CA GLY A 55 5.03 -3.67 9.03
C GLY A 55 4.11 -4.87 8.81
N GLY A 56 4.07 -5.82 9.74
CA GLY A 56 3.18 -6.99 9.69
C GLY A 56 1.69 -6.65 9.66
N VAL A 57 1.26 -5.52 10.25
CA VAL A 57 -0.15 -5.11 10.20
C VAL A 57 -0.59 -4.83 8.77
N VAL A 58 0.30 -4.28 7.95
CA VAL A 58 -0.05 -3.89 6.58
C VAL A 58 -0.12 -5.08 5.62
N ILE A 59 0.62 -6.15 5.91
CA ILE A 59 0.36 -7.45 5.26
C ILE A 59 -1.04 -7.94 5.60
N GLY A 60 -1.45 -7.85 6.86
CA GLY A 60 -2.79 -8.22 7.29
C GLY A 60 -3.89 -7.42 6.57
N ILE A 61 -3.68 -6.11 6.39
CA ILE A 61 -4.57 -5.25 5.59
C ILE A 61 -4.69 -5.80 4.16
N SER A 62 -3.57 -6.06 3.49
CA SER A 62 -3.58 -6.58 2.11
C SER A 62 -4.33 -7.91 2.00
N ASP A 63 -4.15 -8.82 2.95
CA ASP A 63 -4.87 -10.09 2.95
C ASP A 63 -6.37 -9.93 3.26
N GLN A 64 -6.75 -9.00 4.16
CA GLN A 64 -8.14 -8.79 4.55
C GLN A 64 -8.95 -8.09 3.45
N PHE A 65 -8.39 -7.05 2.81
CA PHE A 65 -9.06 -6.30 1.75
C PHE A 65 -8.86 -6.91 0.35
N LYS A 66 -8.01 -7.95 0.23
CA LYS A 66 -7.64 -8.59 -1.04
C LYS A 66 -7.05 -7.60 -2.06
N ILE A 67 -6.40 -6.55 -1.58
CA ILE A 67 -5.70 -5.55 -2.40
C ILE A 67 -4.21 -5.84 -2.33
N PRO A 68 -3.51 -6.04 -3.46
CA PRO A 68 -2.09 -6.37 -3.45
C PRO A 68 -1.25 -5.18 -2.98
N VAL A 69 -0.25 -5.47 -2.14
CA VAL A 69 0.86 -4.53 -1.91
C VAL A 69 1.75 -4.55 -3.15
N LYS A 70 1.96 -3.38 -3.75
CA LYS A 70 2.80 -3.21 -4.95
C LYS A 70 4.15 -2.62 -4.61
N TYR A 71 4.20 -1.68 -3.67
CA TYR A 71 5.44 -0.99 -3.29
C TYR A 71 5.68 -0.98 -1.78
N ILE A 72 6.95 -0.99 -1.40
CA ILE A 72 7.43 -0.80 -0.03
C ILE A 72 8.53 0.26 0.01
N GLY A 73 8.43 1.20 0.94
CA GLY A 73 9.43 2.22 1.25
C GLY A 73 10.23 1.78 2.47
N VAL A 74 11.50 1.44 2.24
CA VAL A 74 12.45 0.93 3.25
C VAL A 74 13.56 1.96 3.55
N GLY A 75 13.24 3.24 3.45
CA GLY A 75 14.16 4.33 3.75
C GLY A 75 13.63 5.68 3.24
N GLU A 76 14.47 6.70 3.36
CA GLU A 76 14.14 8.09 3.00
C GLU A 76 14.63 8.51 1.60
N GLY A 77 15.53 7.73 1.00
CA GLY A 77 16.10 7.98 -0.30
C GLY A 77 15.13 7.67 -1.44
N ILE A 78 15.34 8.30 -2.60
CA ILE A 78 14.53 8.06 -3.81
C ILE A 78 14.60 6.59 -4.29
N ASN A 79 15.70 5.91 -3.98
CA ASN A 79 15.94 4.51 -4.36
C ASN A 79 15.37 3.51 -3.33
N ASP A 80 14.80 3.99 -2.23
CA ASP A 80 14.32 3.13 -1.14
C ASP A 80 12.85 2.72 -1.32
N LEU A 81 12.21 3.16 -2.40
CA LEU A 81 10.92 2.66 -2.84
C LEU A 81 11.13 1.45 -3.76
N GLN A 82 10.76 0.27 -3.29
CA GLN A 82 10.97 -1.00 -3.97
C GLN A 82 9.65 -1.67 -4.31
N LEU A 83 9.67 -2.55 -5.32
CA LEU A 83 8.54 -3.45 -5.57
C LEU A 83 8.41 -4.44 -4.41
N PHE A 84 7.16 -4.72 -4.01
CA PHE A 84 6.90 -5.67 -2.95
C PHE A 84 7.12 -7.10 -3.43
N ASP A 85 8.05 -7.80 -2.78
CA ASP A 85 8.20 -9.25 -2.87
C ASP A 85 7.87 -9.87 -1.50
N LYS A 86 6.82 -10.69 -1.48
CA LYS A 86 6.35 -11.34 -0.26
C LYS A 86 7.42 -12.24 0.38
N LYS A 87 8.24 -12.93 -0.42
CA LYS A 87 9.29 -13.82 0.10
C LYS A 87 10.39 -12.99 0.75
N VAL A 88 10.93 -12.03 0.02
CA VAL A 88 11.99 -11.14 0.52
C VAL A 88 11.55 -10.39 1.77
N PHE A 89 10.31 -9.91 1.80
CA PHE A 89 9.77 -9.20 2.95
C PHE A 89 9.63 -10.10 4.18
N VAL A 90 9.07 -11.31 4.03
CA VAL A 90 8.98 -12.28 5.13
C VAL A 90 10.37 -12.67 5.63
N ASP A 91 11.32 -12.93 4.74
CA ASP A 91 12.69 -13.26 5.10
C ASP A 91 13.38 -12.11 5.87
N SER A 92 13.05 -10.85 5.57
CA SER A 92 13.56 -9.68 6.29
C SER A 92 12.94 -9.45 7.67
N LEU A 93 11.77 -10.03 7.95
CA LEU A 93 11.08 -9.90 9.25
C LEU A 93 11.50 -10.94 10.29
N PHE A 94 12.01 -12.09 9.86
CA PHE A 94 12.31 -13.24 10.73
C PHE A 94 13.81 -13.55 10.88
N ASN A 95 14.69 -12.76 10.23
CA ASN A 95 16.14 -12.78 10.41
C ASN A 95 16.60 -11.58 11.23
#